data_AF-A0A448MSS9-F1
#
_entry.id   AF-A0A448MSS9-F1
#
_cell.length_a   1.000
_cell.length_b   1.000
_cell.length_c   1.000
_cell.angle_alpha   90.00
_cell.angle_beta   90.00
_cell.angle_gamma   90.00
#
_symmetry.space_group_name_H-M   'P 1'
#
loop_
_entity.id
_entity.type
_entity.pdbx_description
1 polymer ?
#
loop_
_entity_poly.entity_id
_entity_poly.type
_entity_poly.pdbx_seq_one_letter_code
_entity_poly.pdbx_strand_id
1 'polypeptide(L)'
;MKLTQPKPKKGFTLIELMIVIAIIAILATIAIPSYQNYTKKAAMSELLQASAPLKSDVELCVYGTGNTSNCSGGSNGVAANVTTAKGYIKISARVQAQLPFPAMEH
;
A
#
# COMPACT_ATOMS: atom_id res chain seq x y z
N MET A 1 7.41 -24.63 68.10
CA MET A 1 7.85 -24.43 66.70
C MET A 1 6.61 -24.16 65.84
N LYS A 2 6.50 -22.97 65.23
CA LYS A 2 5.39 -22.63 64.32
C LYS A 2 5.74 -23.17 62.93
N LEU A 3 4.94 -24.10 62.42
CA LEU A 3 5.04 -24.62 61.06
C LEU A 3 4.44 -23.58 60.11
N THR A 4 5.30 -22.84 59.41
CA THR A 4 4.87 -21.92 58.34
C THR A 4 4.20 -22.74 57.24
N GLN A 5 2.87 -22.62 57.16
CA GLN A 5 2.05 -23.25 56.14
C GLN A 5 2.34 -22.62 54.77
N PRO A 6 2.64 -23.41 53.72
CA PRO A 6 2.84 -22.88 52.38
C PRO A 6 1.52 -22.29 51.85
N LYS A 7 1.52 -20.99 51.55
CA LYS A 7 0.40 -20.33 50.87
C LYS A 7 0.29 -20.87 49.45
N PRO A 8 -0.91 -21.27 48.97
CA PRO A 8 -1.08 -21.70 47.59
C PRO A 8 -0.70 -20.56 46.65
N LYS A 9 0.25 -20.80 45.74
CA LYS A 9 0.57 -19.84 44.68
C LYS A 9 -0.58 -19.86 43.67
N LYS A 10 -1.40 -18.80 43.65
CA LYS A 10 -2.35 -18.54 42.57
C LYS A 10 -1.55 -18.15 41.32
N GLY A 11 -1.13 -19.14 40.55
CA GLY A 11 -0.52 -18.97 39.23
C GLY A 11 -1.57 -19.02 38.12
N PHE A 12 -1.30 -18.31 37.02
CA PHE A 12 -2.06 -18.42 35.78
C PHE A 12 -1.96 -19.86 35.25
N THR A 13 -3.09 -20.46 34.91
CA THR A 13 -3.10 -21.85 34.44
C THR A 13 -2.66 -21.92 32.98
N LEU A 14 -1.96 -22.99 32.58
CA LEU A 14 -1.62 -23.21 31.17
C LEU A 14 -2.87 -23.31 30.29
N ILE A 15 -3.98 -23.77 30.86
CA ILE A 15 -5.25 -23.88 30.13
C ILE A 15 -5.89 -22.52 29.86
N GLU A 16 -5.81 -21.57 30.79
CA GLU A 16 -6.24 -20.18 30.53
C GLU A 16 -5.43 -19.57 29.39
N LEU A 17 -4.12 -19.83 29.35
CA LEU A 17 -3.26 -19.32 28.28
C LEU A 17 -3.62 -19.94 26.92
N MET A 18 -3.92 -21.23 26.88
CA MET A 18 -4.29 -21.92 25.64
C MET A 18 -5.57 -21.38 25.00
N ILE A 19 -6.56 -20.99 25.81
CA ILE A 19 -7.80 -20.41 25.29
C ILE A 19 -7.54 -19.00 24.72
N VAL A 20 -6.70 -18.20 25.37
CA VAL A 20 -6.36 -16.85 24.89
C VAL A 20 -5.67 -16.90 23.54
N ILE A 21 -4.68 -17.77 23.34
CA ILE A 21 -3.99 -17.90 22.05
C ILE A 21 -4.92 -18.39 20.94
N ALA A 22 -5.89 -19.26 21.27
CA ALA A 22 -6.87 -19.75 20.32
C ALA A 22 -7.76 -18.62 19.79
N ILE A 23 -8.23 -17.73 20.69
CA ILE A 23 -9.03 -16.57 20.30
C ILE A 23 -8.21 -15.59 19.45
N ILE A 24 -6.97 -15.29 19.86
CA ILE A 24 -6.09 -14.39 19.11
C ILE A 24 -5.81 -14.93 17.70
N ALA A 25 -5.62 -16.25 17.54
CA ALA A 25 -5.39 -16.87 16.24
C ALA A 25 -6.57 -16.67 15.27
N ILE A 26 -7.81 -16.78 15.76
CA ILE A 26 -9.03 -16.54 14.98
C ILE A 26 -9.17 -15.06 14.60
N LEU A 27 -8.89 -14.15 15.53
CA LEU A 27 -8.96 -12.71 15.24
C LEU A 27 -7.87 -12.27 14.26
N ALA A 28 -6.67 -12.85 14.36
CA ALA A 28 -5.53 -12.50 13.51
C ALA A 28 -5.77 -12.84 12.04
N THR A 29 -6.40 -13.98 11.72
CA THR A 29 -6.71 -14.37 10.34
C THR A 29 -7.65 -13.39 9.64
N ILE A 30 -8.53 -12.70 10.37
CA ILE A 30 -9.41 -11.66 9.82
C ILE A 30 -8.71 -10.30 9.81
N ALA A 31 -7.99 -9.96 10.88
CA ALA A 31 -7.35 -8.67 11.06
C ALA A 31 -6.19 -8.43 10.08
N ILE A 32 -5.35 -9.43 9.82
CA ILE A 32 -4.17 -9.30 8.94
C ILE A 32 -4.57 -8.89 7.50
N PRO A 33 -5.44 -9.62 6.77
CA PRO A 33 -5.80 -9.25 5.41
C PRO A 33 -6.56 -7.91 5.38
N SER A 34 -7.38 -7.64 6.39
CA SER A 34 -8.12 -6.37 6.51
C SER A 34 -7.15 -5.18 6.64
N TYR A 35 -6.17 -5.25 7.55
CA TYR A 35 -5.17 -4.20 7.74
C TYR A 35 -4.32 -3.96 6.47
N GLN A 36 -3.95 -5.03 5.77
CA GLN A 36 -3.25 -4.92 4.49
C GLN A 36 -4.10 -4.20 3.43
N ASN A 37 -5.41 -4.45 3.36
CA ASN A 37 -6.30 -3.76 2.42
C ASN A 37 -6.49 -2.30 2.78
N TYR A 38 -6.63 -1.95 4.07
CA TYR A 38 -6.73 -0.55 4.51
C TYR A 38 -5.48 0.25 4.16
N THR A 39 -4.30 -0.28 4.46
CA THR A 39 -3.01 0.38 4.16
C THR A 39 -2.77 0.50 2.66
N LYS A 40 -3.14 -0.52 1.87
CA LYS A 40 -3.10 -0.44 0.40
C LYS A 40 -4.05 0.63 -0.13
N LYS A 41 -5.29 0.72 0.38
CA LYS A 41 -6.26 1.73 -0.07
C LYS A 41 -5.80 3.15 0.24
N ALA A 42 -5.24 3.37 1.43
CA ALA A 42 -4.62 4.64 1.80
C ALA A 42 -3.48 5.00 0.83
N ALA A 43 -2.57 4.06 0.56
CA ALA A 43 -1.50 4.25 -0.42
C ALA A 43 -2.06 4.56 -1.81
N MET A 44 -3.07 3.82 -2.32
CA MET A 44 -3.67 4.09 -3.62
C MET A 44 -4.26 5.49 -3.74
N SER A 45 -4.90 6.00 -2.67
CA SER A 45 -5.41 7.37 -2.64
C SER A 45 -4.29 8.40 -2.75
N GLU A 46 -3.18 8.19 -2.02
CA GLU A 46 -1.99 9.03 -2.10
C GLU A 46 -1.37 8.98 -3.50
N LEU A 47 -1.33 7.81 -4.15
CA LEU A 47 -0.81 7.67 -5.50
C LEU A 47 -1.67 8.39 -6.54
N LEU A 48 -3.00 8.30 -6.42
CA LEU A 48 -3.92 9.01 -7.31
C LEU A 48 -3.72 10.52 -7.19
N GLN A 49 -3.58 11.03 -5.96
CA GLN A 49 -3.31 12.43 -5.73
C GLN A 49 -1.92 12.86 -6.23
N ALA A 50 -0.90 12.03 -6.02
CA ALA A 50 0.47 12.29 -6.49
C ALA A 50 0.63 12.16 -8.01
N SER A 51 -0.20 11.38 -8.69
CA SER A 51 -0.16 11.19 -10.15
C SER A 51 -1.01 12.19 -10.95
N ALA A 52 -1.93 12.90 -10.30
CA ALA A 52 -2.74 13.95 -10.93
C ALA A 52 -1.89 15.03 -11.66
N PRO A 53 -0.87 15.66 -11.04
CA PRO A 53 -0.07 16.67 -11.73
C PRO A 53 0.77 16.10 -12.87
N LEU A 54 1.23 14.84 -12.77
CA LEU A 54 2.01 14.18 -13.81
C LEU A 54 1.26 14.11 -15.14
N LYS A 55 -0.08 13.97 -15.14
CA LYS A 55 -0.88 13.98 -16.37
C LYS A 55 -0.78 15.33 -17.08
N SER A 56 -0.99 16.41 -16.35
CA SER A 56 -0.92 17.77 -16.89
C SER A 56 0.49 18.12 -17.38
N ASP A 57 1.53 17.69 -16.66
CA ASP A 57 2.91 17.92 -17.10
C ASP A 57 3.23 17.15 -18.38
N VAL A 58 2.76 15.91 -18.50
CA VAL A 58 2.94 15.09 -19.71
C VAL A 58 2.18 15.71 -20.89
N GLU A 59 0.95 16.19 -20.69
CA GLU A 59 0.20 16.90 -21.73
C GLU A 59 0.97 18.12 -22.22
N LEU A 60 1.42 18.99 -21.30
CA LEU A 60 2.22 20.17 -21.65
C LEU A 60 3.52 19.81 -22.37
N CYS A 61 4.20 18.75 -21.92
CA CYS A 61 5.41 18.25 -22.57
C CYS A 61 5.13 17.79 -24.01
N VAL A 62 4.04 17.06 -24.25
CA VAL A 62 3.68 16.60 -25.60
C VAL A 62 3.31 17.80 -26.49
N TYR A 63 2.59 18.78 -25.96
CA TYR A 63 2.31 20.03 -26.69
C TYR A 63 3.58 20.81 -27.04
N GLY A 64 4.54 20.92 -26.12
CA GLY A 64 5.77 21.68 -26.32
C GLY A 64 6.81 20.98 -27.20
N THR A 65 6.90 19.65 -27.12
CA THR A 65 7.93 18.87 -27.83
C THR A 65 7.43 18.18 -29.10
N GLY A 66 6.11 18.06 -29.27
CA GLY A 66 5.50 17.29 -30.36
C GLY A 66 5.83 15.80 -30.34
N ASN A 67 6.42 15.28 -29.25
CA ASN A 67 6.92 13.91 -29.17
C ASN A 67 6.57 13.26 -27.83
N THR A 68 5.95 12.08 -27.89
CA THR A 68 5.52 11.31 -26.73
C THR A 68 6.66 10.58 -26.02
N SER A 69 7.73 10.22 -26.75
CA SER A 69 8.85 9.41 -26.23
C SER A 69 9.74 10.16 -25.25
N ASN A 70 9.72 11.49 -25.31
CA ASN A 70 10.56 12.36 -24.49
C ASN A 70 9.83 12.94 -23.26
N CYS A 71 8.55 12.60 -23.10
CA CYS A 71 7.72 13.00 -21.96
C CYS A 71 7.65 11.88 -20.93
N SER A 72 8.81 11.61 -20.32
CA SER A 72 8.97 10.69 -19.19
C SER A 72 9.26 11.46 -17.92
N GLY A 73 8.90 10.91 -16.75
CA GLY A 73 9.15 11.57 -15.47
C GLY A 73 10.61 11.96 -15.29
N GLY A 74 10.85 13.25 -15.04
CA GLY A 74 12.16 13.88 -14.94
C GLY A 74 12.67 14.51 -16.24
N SER A 75 11.93 14.43 -17.35
CA SER A 75 12.31 14.97 -18.65
C SER A 75 11.31 16.01 -19.15
N ASN A 76 11.81 17.03 -19.86
CA ASN A 76 11.01 18.03 -20.58
C ASN A 76 9.87 18.66 -19.76
N GLY A 77 10.15 18.97 -18.50
CA GLY A 77 9.18 19.60 -17.60
C GLY A 77 8.23 18.64 -16.87
N VAL A 78 8.30 17.33 -17.16
CA VAL A 78 7.54 16.32 -16.42
C VAL A 78 8.19 16.06 -15.07
N ALA A 79 7.41 16.15 -13.99
CA ALA A 79 7.88 15.83 -12.64
C ALA A 79 8.54 14.43 -12.57
N ALA A 80 9.57 14.31 -11.73
CA ALA A 80 10.30 13.05 -11.56
C ALA A 80 9.39 11.91 -11.10
N ASN A 81 9.73 10.67 -11.50
CA ASN A 81 9.00 9.48 -11.09
C ASN A 81 9.00 9.35 -9.56
N VAL A 82 7.82 9.25 -8.96
CA VAL A 82 7.67 9.13 -7.51
C VAL A 82 7.87 7.68 -7.11
N THR A 83 8.94 7.40 -6.37
CA THR A 83 9.14 6.10 -5.72
C THR A 83 8.90 6.30 -4.23
N THR A 84 7.95 5.55 -3.65
CA THR A 84 7.74 5.60 -2.20
C THR A 84 9.03 5.15 -1.49
N ALA A 85 9.36 5.74 -0.33
CA ALA A 85 10.59 5.48 0.42
C ALA A 85 10.86 3.99 0.75
N LYS A 86 9.82 3.13 0.71
CA LYS A 86 9.94 1.68 0.92
C LYS A 86 10.09 0.85 -0.37
N GLY A 87 10.14 1.47 -1.56
CA GLY A 87 10.43 0.82 -2.84
C GLY A 87 9.32 -0.08 -3.41
N TYR A 88 8.25 -0.35 -2.66
CA TYR A 88 7.16 -1.24 -3.09
C TYR A 88 6.20 -0.61 -4.11
N ILE A 89 6.22 0.71 -4.27
CA ILE A 89 5.31 1.44 -5.15
C ILE A 89 6.08 2.50 -5.94
N LYS A 90 5.92 2.46 -7.26
CA LYS A 90 6.54 3.38 -8.23
C LYS A 90 5.45 4.00 -9.09
N ILE A 91 5.36 5.33 -9.10
CA ILE A 91 4.60 6.09 -10.07
C ILE A 91 5.57 6.51 -11.16
N SER A 92 5.32 6.08 -12.39
CA SER A 92 6.10 6.52 -13.54
C SER A 92 5.22 7.32 -14.49
N ALA A 93 5.63 8.52 -14.85
CA ALA A 93 5.06 9.24 -15.99
C ALA A 93 5.75 8.73 -17.24
N ARG A 94 5.01 8.05 -18.13
CA ARG A 94 5.45 7.72 -19.48
C ARG A 94 4.25 7.79 -20.40
N VAL A 95 4.44 8.40 -21.58
CA VAL A 95 3.44 8.26 -22.63
C VAL A 95 3.56 6.86 -23.21
N GLN A 96 2.53 6.05 -23.01
CA GLN A 96 2.41 4.76 -23.66
C GLN A 96 1.64 5.02 -24.97
N ALA A 97 2.15 4.53 -26.10
CA ALA A 97 1.35 4.48 -27.31
C ALA A 97 0.12 3.61 -27.01
N GLN A 98 -1.03 4.25 -26.83
CA GLN A 98 -2.30 3.56 -26.70
C GLN A 98 -2.52 2.82 -28.01
N LEU A 99 -2.36 1.49 -28.00
CA LEU A 99 -3.01 0.66 -29.01
C LEU A 99 -4.51 1.03 -28.94
N PRO A 100 -5.15 1.35 -30.07
CA PRO A 100 -6.49 1.91 -30.08
C PRO A 100 -7.39 1.06 -29.20
N PHE A 101 -8.08 1.70 -28.25
CA PHE A 101 -9.11 1.05 -27.46
C PHE A 101 -10.02 0.28 -28.43
N PRO A 102 -10.31 -1.01 -28.20
CA PRO A 102 -11.26 -1.72 -29.04
C PRO A 102 -12.57 -0.94 -28.96
N ALA A 103 -12.99 -0.40 -30.10
CA ALA A 103 -14.29 0.23 -30.23
C ALA A 103 -15.34 -0.76 -29.72
N MET A 104 -16.19 -0.30 -28.81
CA MET A 104 -17.38 -1.06 -28.44
C MET A 104 -18.26 -1.14 -29.68
N GLU A 105 -18.25 -2.28 -30.35
CA GLU A 105 -19.23 -2.61 -31.38
C GLU A 105 -20.58 -2.88 -30.70
N HIS A 106 -21.65 -2.37 -31.29
CA HIS A 106 -23.03 -2.45 -30.83
C HIS A 106 -23.60 -3.86 -30.86
#